data_AF-A0AAW2PM76-F1
#
_entry.id   AF-A0AAW2PM76-F1
#
_cell.length_a   1.000
_cell.length_b   1.000
_cell.length_c   1.000
_cell.angle_alpha   90.00
_cell.angle_beta   90.00
_cell.angle_gamma   90.00
#
_symmetry.space_group_name_H-M   'P 1'
#
loop_
_entity.id
_entity.type
_entity.pdbx_description
1 polymer ?
#
loop_
_entity_poly.entity_id
_entity_poly.type
_entity_poly.pdbx_seq_one_letter_code
_entity_poly.pdbx_strand_id
1 'polypeptide(L)'
;MGRSVWRRLTSYRRPRKLRRVSDDGEKSDMELIGRKGTDDIVPGGMLEANSRQAPDYIREIGSLKSMEGVSFLSGIRVQSSRQESGPGVVFVFEQASLVLARVNKSYQILNPDEHAGFMKKHNLDRRDYRPDIIHEVLKRLLGRPLNMSGRIQAVYVKTIQGYLIKIDPIMVVPPTLKLFCAMMSQLFQKLSIKGSGRHRNRKLLQMIQNPVTMHLPAGSHKIGLSSTSSKAVDLGKYFGTTGKDRTLVFMIGAMAHGKIDNDYMDDFVAGTLCPNA
;
A
#
# COMPACT_ATOMS: atom_id res chain seq x y z
N MET A 1 -56.95 -38.62 34.39
CA MET A 1 -55.94 -37.59 34.70
C MET A 1 -54.73 -37.85 33.81
N GLY A 2 -54.32 -36.89 32.97
CA GLY A 2 -53.00 -36.89 32.29
C GLY A 2 -52.83 -37.62 30.94
N ARG A 3 -53.44 -37.04 29.88
CA ARG A 3 -53.01 -36.92 28.45
C ARG A 3 -52.00 -37.97 27.89
N SER A 4 -52.39 -38.85 26.96
CA SER A 4 -52.36 -38.69 25.47
C SER A 4 -50.92 -38.48 24.91
N VAL A 5 -50.40 -39.21 23.92
CA VAL A 5 -50.96 -39.47 22.57
C VAL A 5 -50.32 -40.72 21.93
N TRP A 6 -51.17 -41.43 21.18
CA TRP A 6 -50.90 -42.61 20.34
C TRP A 6 -50.43 -42.28 18.91
N ARG A 7 -49.69 -43.24 18.30
CA ARG A 7 -49.66 -43.76 16.89
C ARG A 7 -48.20 -44.01 16.46
N ARG A 8 -47.65 -45.24 16.32
CA ARG A 8 -47.99 -46.44 15.50
C ARG A 8 -47.96 -46.11 13.99
N LEU A 9 -46.98 -46.58 13.21
CA LEU A 9 -46.90 -47.90 12.52
C LEU A 9 -45.42 -48.22 12.14
N THR A 10 -44.80 -49.29 12.64
CA THR A 10 -44.51 -50.60 11.98
C THR A 10 -44.02 -50.51 10.52
N SER A 11 -42.71 -50.65 10.24
CA SER A 11 -41.93 -51.90 10.08
C SER A 11 -41.84 -52.37 8.62
N TYR A 12 -40.66 -52.25 7.98
CA TYR A 12 -40.06 -53.36 7.22
C TYR A 12 -38.53 -53.19 7.00
N ARG A 13 -37.83 -54.30 7.27
CA ARG A 13 -36.40 -54.69 7.27
C ARG A 13 -35.33 -53.87 6.50
N ARG A 14 -34.15 -53.71 7.15
CA ARG A 14 -32.83 -53.64 6.49
C ARG A 14 -31.93 -54.81 6.95
N PRO A 15 -31.12 -55.42 6.06
CA PRO A 15 -30.30 -56.59 6.37
C PRO A 15 -28.91 -56.26 6.95
N ARG A 16 -28.27 -57.33 7.43
CA ARG A 16 -27.12 -57.42 8.35
C ARG A 16 -25.75 -57.03 7.76
N LYS A 17 -24.93 -56.53 8.69
CA LYS A 17 -23.46 -56.41 8.73
C LYS A 17 -22.70 -57.47 7.92
N LEU A 18 -21.77 -56.99 7.09
CA LEU A 18 -20.60 -57.75 6.64
C LEU A 18 -19.35 -57.30 7.42
N ARG A 19 -18.48 -58.26 7.72
CA ARG A 19 -17.35 -58.20 8.66
C ARG A 19 -16.18 -57.36 8.16
N ARG A 20 -15.40 -56.87 9.14
CA ARG A 20 -14.14 -56.14 9.04
C ARG A 20 -13.11 -56.91 8.20
N VAL A 21 -12.46 -56.18 7.30
CA VAL A 21 -11.09 -56.45 6.84
C VAL A 21 -10.29 -55.22 7.25
N SER A 22 -9.21 -55.46 7.99
CA SER A 22 -8.21 -54.48 8.39
C SER A 22 -7.42 -54.07 7.16
N ASP A 23 -7.15 -52.78 6.98
CA ASP A 23 -5.94 -52.35 6.29
C ASP A 23 -5.50 -51.00 6.84
N ASP A 24 -4.20 -50.97 7.08
CA ASP A 24 -3.49 -50.02 7.90
C ASP A 24 -3.40 -48.64 7.23
N GLY A 25 -3.43 -47.61 8.08
CA GLY A 25 -3.18 -46.25 7.65
C GLY A 25 -1.74 -46.08 7.19
N GLU A 26 -1.54 -45.95 5.88
CA GLU A 26 -0.33 -45.37 5.30
C GLU A 26 -0.28 -43.86 5.62
N LYS A 27 0.39 -43.57 6.73
CA LYS A 27 1.18 -42.36 6.93
C LYS A 27 2.40 -42.38 5.99
N SER A 28 2.92 -41.17 5.70
CA SER A 28 4.14 -40.83 4.95
C SER A 28 4.12 -41.26 3.48
N ASP A 29 4.08 -40.35 2.50
CA ASP A 29 5.21 -39.47 2.18
C ASP A 29 4.76 -38.08 1.68
N MET A 30 4.83 -37.07 2.55
CA MET A 30 4.89 -35.68 2.11
C MET A 30 5.64 -34.83 3.14
N GLU A 31 6.85 -35.27 3.47
CA GLU A 31 7.87 -34.42 4.05
C GLU A 31 9.10 -34.42 3.12
N LEU A 32 9.75 -33.26 3.04
CA LEU A 32 11.02 -32.98 2.35
C LEU A 32 10.94 -32.44 0.91
N ILE A 33 10.24 -31.33 0.71
CA ILE A 33 10.86 -30.17 0.03
C ILE A 33 10.66 -28.96 0.95
N GLY A 34 11.74 -28.57 1.63
CA GLY A 34 11.71 -27.60 2.72
C GLY A 34 11.08 -26.26 2.34
N ARG A 35 9.99 -25.89 3.03
CA ARG A 35 9.57 -24.50 3.19
C ARG A 35 10.59 -23.77 4.06
N LYS A 36 11.68 -23.31 3.46
CA LYS A 36 12.57 -22.27 3.99
C LYS A 36 12.52 -21.13 2.99
N GLY A 37 11.58 -20.18 3.13
CA GLY A 37 11.50 -19.11 2.13
C GLY A 37 10.52 -17.97 2.33
N THR A 38 9.67 -17.92 3.36
CA THR A 38 8.67 -16.84 3.48
C THR A 38 8.76 -16.01 4.75
N ASP A 39 9.58 -16.41 5.73
CA ASP A 39 9.69 -15.67 7.01
C ASP A 39 10.45 -14.34 6.86
N ASP A 40 11.22 -14.21 5.77
CA ASP A 40 12.03 -13.02 5.50
C ASP A 40 11.23 -11.87 4.86
N ILE A 41 10.01 -12.09 4.37
CA ILE A 41 9.14 -11.04 3.80
C ILE A 41 8.06 -10.71 4.83
N VAL A 42 7.93 -9.42 5.19
CA VAL A 42 6.91 -9.00 6.15
C VAL A 42 5.52 -9.14 5.51
N PRO A 43 4.58 -9.94 6.05
CA PRO A 43 3.24 -10.12 5.46
C PRO A 43 2.42 -8.84 5.45
N GLY A 44 1.51 -8.69 4.47
CA GLY A 44 0.50 -7.63 4.45
C GLY A 44 -0.63 -7.91 5.45
N GLY A 45 -1.00 -6.93 6.27
CA GLY A 45 -2.08 -7.03 7.26
C GLY A 45 -1.64 -7.08 8.73
N MET A 46 -0.33 -7.20 9.02
CA MET A 46 0.16 -7.35 10.40
C MET A 46 0.33 -6.02 11.17
N LEU A 47 0.12 -4.87 10.52
CA LEU A 47 0.19 -3.54 11.14
C LEU A 47 -1.18 -2.89 11.42
N GLU A 48 -2.30 -3.58 11.14
CA GLU A 48 -3.65 -3.06 11.45
C GLU A 48 -4.06 -3.24 12.93
N ALA A 49 -3.18 -3.78 13.78
CA ALA A 49 -3.45 -3.91 15.20
C ALA A 49 -3.41 -2.54 15.90
N ASN A 50 -4.51 -2.22 16.58
CA ASN A 50 -4.68 -1.09 17.50
C ASN A 50 -3.40 -0.79 18.31
N SER A 51 -3.18 0.50 18.56
CA SER A 51 -2.04 1.14 19.24
C SER A 51 -1.73 0.67 20.68
N ARG A 52 -2.20 -0.50 21.11
CA ARG A 52 -2.01 -1.05 22.46
C ARG A 52 -1.38 -2.44 22.51
N GLN A 53 -1.23 -3.15 21.39
CA GLN A 53 -0.49 -4.42 21.36
C GLN A 53 0.28 -4.54 20.05
N ALA A 54 1.49 -3.98 20.01
CA ALA A 54 2.42 -4.27 18.94
C ALA A 54 2.85 -5.76 19.03
N PRO A 55 2.74 -6.57 17.96
CA PRO A 55 3.25 -7.95 17.97
C PRO A 55 4.75 -7.95 18.32
N ASP A 56 5.21 -8.96 19.07
CA ASP A 56 6.54 -8.99 19.72
C ASP A 56 7.74 -8.82 18.75
N TYR A 57 7.54 -9.08 17.46
CA TYR A 57 8.53 -8.78 16.42
C TYR A 57 8.86 -7.28 16.28
N ILE A 58 7.91 -6.38 16.55
CA ILE A 58 8.14 -4.92 16.56
C ILE A 58 9.10 -4.52 17.69
N ARG A 59 9.14 -5.28 18.80
CA ARG A 59 10.11 -5.05 19.89
C ARG A 59 11.51 -5.52 19.50
N GLU A 60 11.64 -6.62 18.77
CA GLU A 60 12.92 -7.14 18.29
C GLU A 60 13.56 -6.26 17.21
N ILE A 61 12.75 -5.54 16.42
CA ILE A 61 13.20 -4.55 15.42
C ILE A 61 13.83 -3.30 16.06
N GLY A 62 13.45 -2.97 17.30
CA GLY A 62 13.95 -1.80 18.03
C GLY A 62 15.42 -1.87 18.46
N SER A 63 16.09 -3.02 18.30
CA SER A 63 17.47 -3.23 18.75
C SER A 63 18.54 -3.11 17.64
N LEU A 64 18.15 -2.95 16.38
CA LEU A 64 19.10 -2.83 15.27
C LEU A 64 19.49 -1.37 15.05
N LYS A 65 20.74 -1.04 15.41
CA LYS A 65 21.35 0.29 15.27
C LYS A 65 21.18 0.80 13.83
N SER A 66 20.35 1.82 13.68
CA SER A 66 20.11 2.58 12.45
C SER A 66 21.34 3.40 12.11
N MET A 67 21.65 3.53 10.83
CA MET A 67 22.49 4.63 10.32
C MET A 67 21.79 5.94 10.68
N GLU A 68 22.33 6.63 11.69
CA GLU A 68 22.05 8.04 11.95
C GLU A 68 22.89 8.88 10.98
N GLY A 69 22.29 9.88 10.33
CA GLY A 69 23.11 10.93 9.72
C GLY A 69 22.73 11.45 8.34
N VAL A 70 21.55 11.16 7.78
CA VAL A 70 21.16 11.78 6.50
C VAL A 70 19.80 12.48 6.58
N SER A 71 19.85 13.77 6.92
CA SER A 71 18.68 14.65 7.04
C SER A 71 18.23 15.16 5.68
N PHE A 72 17.61 14.31 4.86
CA PHE A 72 16.99 14.70 3.58
C PHE A 72 15.71 15.54 3.74
N LEU A 73 15.16 15.60 4.96
CA LEU A 73 13.81 16.09 5.23
C LEU A 73 13.70 17.62 5.38
N SER A 74 14.80 18.35 5.16
CA SER A 74 14.84 19.81 5.30
C SER A 74 15.61 20.50 4.17
N GLY A 75 15.22 20.25 2.92
CA GLY A 75 15.42 21.26 1.89
C GLY A 75 14.52 22.46 2.19
N ILE A 76 15.05 23.69 2.08
CA ILE A 76 14.26 24.91 2.26
C ILE A 76 13.21 24.95 1.16
N ARG A 77 11.99 24.52 1.48
CA ARG A 77 10.86 24.57 0.56
C ARG A 77 9.87 25.59 1.08
N VAL A 78 9.91 26.77 0.48
CA VAL A 78 8.96 27.84 0.76
C VAL A 78 7.65 27.47 0.07
N GLN A 79 6.78 26.75 0.77
CA GLN A 79 5.35 26.77 0.43
C GLN A 79 4.80 28.10 0.92
N SER A 80 4.01 28.79 0.10
CA SER A 80 3.26 29.96 0.56
C SER A 80 2.43 29.54 1.78
N SER A 81 2.56 30.28 2.88
CA SER A 81 1.88 30.00 4.15
C SER A 81 0.34 30.12 4.07
N ARG A 82 -0.21 30.38 2.88
CA ARG A 82 -1.64 30.38 2.60
C ARG A 82 -2.00 29.03 1.99
N GLN A 83 -2.51 28.12 2.80
CA GLN A 83 -3.51 27.17 2.30
C GLN A 83 -4.66 28.04 1.80
N GLU A 84 -4.74 28.26 0.49
CA GLU A 84 -5.92 28.92 -0.06
C GLU A 84 -7.13 28.05 0.25
N SER A 85 -8.17 28.66 0.79
CA SER A 85 -9.43 28.04 1.20
C SER A 85 -10.28 27.66 -0.01
N GLY A 86 -9.67 26.98 -0.99
CA GLY A 86 -10.26 26.59 -2.24
C GLY A 86 -10.09 25.09 -2.51
N PRO A 87 -10.71 24.58 -3.58
CA PRO A 87 -10.60 23.19 -3.98
C PRO A 87 -9.15 22.84 -4.28
N GLY A 88 -8.62 21.87 -3.54
CA GLY A 88 -7.27 21.37 -3.73
C GLY A 88 -7.24 20.09 -4.56
N VAL A 89 -6.06 19.49 -4.59
CA VAL A 89 -5.84 18.20 -5.23
C VAL A 89 -5.24 17.23 -4.23
N VAL A 90 -5.76 16.00 -4.24
CA VAL A 90 -5.24 14.87 -3.49
C VAL A 90 -4.81 13.80 -4.48
N PHE A 91 -3.66 13.18 -4.24
CA PHE A 91 -3.18 12.06 -5.04
C PHE A 91 -3.18 10.79 -4.21
N VAL A 92 -3.66 9.70 -4.79
CA VAL A 92 -3.64 8.36 -4.20
C VAL A 92 -2.96 7.43 -5.19
N PHE A 93 -1.81 6.90 -4.79
CA PHE A 93 -1.06 5.92 -5.55
C PHE A 93 -1.42 4.53 -5.09
N GLU A 94 -1.94 3.71 -6.00
CA GLU A 94 -2.37 2.33 -5.75
C GLU A 94 -1.31 1.33 -6.20
N GLN A 95 -1.23 0.18 -5.52
CA GLN A 95 -0.33 -0.92 -5.84
C GLN A 95 1.16 -0.52 -5.91
N ALA A 96 1.60 0.37 -5.02
CA ALA A 96 3.01 0.74 -4.96
C ALA A 96 3.87 -0.43 -4.48
N SER A 97 4.92 -0.76 -5.22
CA SER A 97 5.87 -1.81 -4.87
C SER A 97 6.86 -1.37 -3.77
N LEU A 98 6.34 -1.18 -2.56
CA LEU A 98 7.13 -0.95 -1.35
C LEU A 98 6.96 -2.15 -0.43
N VAL A 99 7.88 -3.12 -0.55
CA VAL A 99 7.85 -4.39 0.19
C VAL A 99 9.05 -4.46 1.12
N LEU A 100 8.78 -4.67 2.41
CA LEU A 100 9.82 -4.83 3.42
C LEU A 100 10.28 -6.29 3.50
N ALA A 101 11.57 -6.53 3.33
CA ALA A 101 12.19 -7.83 3.48
C ALA A 101 13.43 -7.78 4.37
N ARG A 102 13.73 -8.88 5.05
CA ARG A 102 14.93 -9.08 5.86
C ARG A 102 16.05 -9.62 4.95
N VAL A 103 16.94 -8.74 4.52
CA VAL A 103 18.08 -9.08 3.66
C VAL A 103 19.36 -8.90 4.47
N ASN A 104 20.21 -9.93 4.54
CA ASN A 104 21.50 -9.87 5.24
C ASN A 104 21.40 -9.35 6.70
N LYS A 105 20.38 -9.82 7.44
CA LYS A 105 20.08 -9.45 8.84
C LYS A 105 19.54 -8.02 9.04
N SER A 106 19.29 -7.25 7.98
CA SER A 106 18.68 -5.91 8.08
C SER A 106 17.35 -5.83 7.30
N TYR A 107 16.45 -4.97 7.74
CA TYR A 107 15.19 -4.70 7.03
C TYR A 107 15.40 -3.67 5.93
N GLN A 108 15.12 -4.07 4.70
CA GLN A 108 15.33 -3.27 3.50
C GLN A 108 14.10 -3.36 2.60
N ILE A 109 13.86 -2.31 1.83
CA ILE A 109 12.85 -2.35 0.77
C ILE A 109 13.40 -3.18 -0.38
N LEU A 110 12.60 -4.12 -0.85
CA LEU A 110 13.00 -5.04 -1.90
C LEU A 110 13.20 -4.27 -3.22
N ASN A 111 14.34 -4.52 -3.88
CA ASN A 111 14.81 -3.79 -5.05
C ASN A 111 15.54 -4.77 -5.99
N PRO A 112 15.15 -4.91 -7.27
CA PRO A 112 15.73 -5.88 -8.21
C PRO A 112 17.22 -5.68 -8.48
N ASP A 113 17.71 -4.44 -8.37
CA ASP A 113 19.10 -4.09 -8.68
C ASP A 113 20.03 -4.51 -7.54
N GLU A 114 19.63 -4.23 -6.29
CA GLU A 114 20.45 -4.54 -5.10
C GLU A 114 20.20 -5.95 -4.54
N HIS A 115 18.99 -6.50 -4.71
CA HIS A 115 18.53 -7.73 -4.05
C HIS A 115 18.31 -8.90 -5.02
N ALA A 116 18.95 -8.91 -6.19
CA ALA A 116 18.78 -9.95 -7.20
C ALA A 116 19.04 -11.37 -6.67
N GLY A 117 20.08 -11.57 -5.86
CA GLY A 117 20.39 -12.89 -5.26
C GLY A 117 19.33 -13.36 -4.27
N PHE A 118 18.82 -12.44 -3.45
CA PHE A 118 17.71 -12.72 -2.53
C PHE A 118 16.44 -13.11 -3.31
N MET A 119 16.07 -12.36 -4.34
CA MET A 119 14.90 -12.67 -5.16
C MET A 119 15.00 -14.06 -5.82
N LYS A 120 16.16 -14.42 -6.36
CA LYS A 120 16.40 -15.76 -6.94
C LYS A 120 16.20 -16.88 -5.91
N LYS A 121 16.71 -16.69 -4.69
CA LYS A 121 16.58 -17.67 -3.61
C LYS A 121 15.12 -17.85 -3.17
N HIS A 122 14.34 -16.77 -3.19
CA HIS A 122 12.94 -16.76 -2.74
C HIS A 122 11.92 -16.91 -3.89
N ASN A 123 12.39 -17.22 -5.11
CA ASN A 123 11.56 -17.40 -6.31
C ASN A 123 10.64 -16.19 -6.62
N LEU A 124 11.16 -14.99 -6.40
CA LEU A 124 10.45 -13.73 -6.62
C LEU A 124 10.74 -13.17 -8.03
N ASP A 125 9.71 -12.71 -8.74
CA ASP A 125 9.88 -12.06 -10.05
C ASP A 125 10.36 -10.61 -9.89
N ARG A 126 11.46 -10.27 -10.58
CA ARG A 126 12.06 -8.94 -10.58
C ARG A 126 11.11 -7.87 -11.15
N ARG A 127 10.18 -8.26 -12.02
CA ARG A 127 9.25 -7.34 -12.69
C ARG A 127 8.22 -6.74 -11.74
N ASP A 128 7.92 -7.43 -10.66
CA ASP A 128 6.86 -7.05 -9.71
C ASP A 128 7.39 -6.03 -8.70
N TYR A 129 8.67 -6.13 -8.35
CA TYR A 129 9.29 -5.31 -7.32
C TYR A 129 9.93 -4.05 -7.91
N ARG A 130 9.14 -3.01 -8.18
CA ARG A 130 9.61 -1.77 -8.82
C ARG A 130 9.42 -0.53 -7.93
N PRO A 131 10.21 -0.36 -6.85
CA PRO A 131 10.13 0.81 -5.97
C PRO A 131 10.55 2.12 -6.66
N ASP A 132 11.26 2.03 -7.80
CA ASP A 132 11.67 3.15 -8.64
C ASP A 132 10.48 3.92 -9.24
N ILE A 133 9.39 3.23 -9.56
CA ILE A 133 8.19 3.85 -10.15
C ILE A 133 7.62 4.88 -9.16
N ILE A 134 7.35 4.49 -7.92
CA ILE A 134 6.80 5.39 -6.91
C ILE A 134 7.81 6.48 -6.52
N HIS A 135 9.10 6.16 -6.48
CA HIS A 135 10.16 7.13 -6.19
C HIS A 135 10.17 8.28 -7.22
N GLU A 136 10.19 7.95 -8.50
CA GLU A 136 10.23 8.93 -9.59
C GLU A 136 8.92 9.72 -9.67
N VAL A 137 7.78 9.06 -9.45
CA VAL A 137 6.48 9.72 -9.41
C VAL A 137 6.39 10.72 -8.27
N LEU A 138 6.79 10.37 -7.05
CA LEU A 138 6.80 11.30 -5.92
C LEU A 138 7.77 12.46 -6.12
N LYS A 139 8.95 12.18 -6.68
CA LYS A 139 9.96 13.20 -7.00
C LYS A 139 9.40 14.22 -8.00
N ARG A 140 8.75 13.75 -9.05
CA ARG A 140 8.06 14.62 -10.03
C ARG A 140 6.90 15.35 -9.39
N LEU A 141 5.98 14.65 -8.73
CA LEU A 141 4.78 15.25 -8.17
C LEU A 141 5.11 16.36 -7.18
N LEU A 142 5.94 16.05 -6.20
CA LEU A 142 6.31 17.02 -5.18
C LEU A 142 7.23 18.08 -5.77
N GLY A 143 8.06 17.79 -6.77
CA GLY A 143 8.97 18.74 -7.43
C GLY A 143 8.30 19.82 -8.28
N ARG A 144 7.03 19.66 -8.69
CA ARG A 144 6.37 20.52 -9.69
C ARG A 144 5.74 21.80 -9.09
N PRO A 145 5.49 22.83 -9.92
CA PRO A 145 4.86 24.08 -9.49
C PRO A 145 3.51 23.90 -8.77
N LEU A 146 2.75 22.86 -9.11
CA LEU A 146 1.48 22.53 -8.47
C LEU A 146 1.60 22.31 -6.96
N ASN A 147 2.71 21.71 -6.50
CA ASN A 147 2.99 21.57 -5.08
C ASN A 147 3.44 22.91 -4.46
N MET A 148 4.16 23.73 -5.22
CA MET A 148 4.67 25.04 -4.76
C MET A 148 3.56 26.07 -4.58
N SER A 149 2.49 25.96 -5.35
CA SER A 149 1.28 26.77 -5.16
C SER A 149 0.41 26.32 -3.98
N GLY A 150 0.82 25.31 -3.20
CA GLY A 150 0.07 24.83 -2.03
C GLY A 150 -1.26 24.14 -2.38
N ARG A 151 -1.48 23.77 -3.64
CA ARG A 151 -2.75 23.16 -4.10
C ARG A 151 -2.82 21.67 -3.82
N ILE A 152 -1.67 21.00 -3.70
CA ILE A 152 -1.63 19.60 -3.26
C ILE A 152 -1.87 19.57 -1.75
N GLN A 153 -3.01 19.02 -1.34
CA GLN A 153 -3.40 18.96 0.08
C GLN A 153 -2.77 17.75 0.78
N ALA A 154 -2.78 16.60 0.12
CA ALA A 154 -2.24 15.35 0.65
C ALA A 154 -1.85 14.39 -0.48
N VAL A 155 -0.89 13.53 -0.19
CA VAL A 155 -0.52 12.40 -1.05
C VAL A 155 -0.61 11.13 -0.24
N TYR A 156 -1.27 10.12 -0.79
CA TYR A 156 -1.44 8.81 -0.20
C TYR A 156 -0.79 7.76 -1.10
N VAL A 157 -0.14 6.78 -0.50
CA VAL A 157 0.47 5.65 -1.20
C VAL A 157 0.00 4.38 -0.54
N LYS A 158 -0.76 3.57 -1.28
CA LYS A 158 -1.17 2.23 -0.89
C LYS A 158 -0.23 1.22 -1.53
N THR A 159 0.41 0.42 -0.69
CA THR A 159 1.37 -0.58 -1.15
C THR A 159 0.68 -1.84 -1.64
N ILE A 160 1.40 -2.68 -2.39
CA ILE A 160 0.91 -4.00 -2.81
C ILE A 160 0.57 -4.92 -1.62
N GLN A 161 1.15 -4.65 -0.44
CA GLN A 161 0.88 -5.38 0.80
C GLN A 161 -0.30 -4.79 1.60
N GLY A 162 -0.97 -3.76 1.08
CA GLY A 162 -2.14 -3.14 1.70
C GLY A 162 -1.83 -2.06 2.73
N TYR A 163 -0.56 -1.67 2.91
CA TYR A 163 -0.21 -0.57 3.83
C TYR A 163 -0.55 0.78 3.20
N LEU A 164 -1.18 1.66 3.98
CA LEU A 164 -1.52 3.01 3.54
C LEU A 164 -0.58 4.03 4.19
N ILE A 165 0.15 4.75 3.35
CA ILE A 165 1.14 5.76 3.75
C ILE A 165 0.60 7.13 3.39
N LYS A 166 0.47 8.01 4.39
CA LYS A 166 0.25 9.44 4.19
C LYS A 166 1.58 10.17 4.05
N ILE A 167 1.69 10.95 3.00
CA ILE A 167 2.85 11.78 2.68
C ILE A 167 2.44 13.25 2.72
N ASP A 168 3.19 14.03 3.50
CA ASP A 168 3.03 15.47 3.57
C ASP A 168 3.65 16.15 2.33
N PRO A 169 2.93 17.06 1.65
CA PRO A 169 3.45 17.74 0.45
C PRO A 169 4.71 18.59 0.68
N ILE A 170 5.02 18.95 1.94
CA ILE A 170 6.26 19.66 2.31
C ILE A 170 7.49 18.75 2.21
N MET A 171 7.31 17.43 2.26
CA MET A 171 8.41 16.47 2.23
C MET A 171 9.29 16.68 0.99
N VAL A 172 10.60 16.64 1.21
CA VAL A 172 11.59 16.55 0.13
C VAL A 172 11.91 15.08 -0.10
N VAL A 173 11.66 14.61 -1.32
CA VAL A 173 11.96 13.23 -1.72
C VAL A 173 13.48 13.05 -1.84
N PRO A 174 14.07 12.01 -1.23
CA PRO A 174 15.49 11.72 -1.41
C PRO A 174 15.89 11.61 -2.89
N PRO A 175 17.07 12.11 -3.29
CA PRO A 175 17.43 12.25 -4.71
C PRO A 175 17.66 10.91 -5.41
N THR A 176 18.17 9.91 -4.69
CA THR A 176 18.49 8.58 -5.20
C THR A 176 17.52 7.53 -4.64
N LEU A 177 17.30 6.47 -5.43
CA LEU A 177 16.42 5.37 -5.06
C LEU A 177 16.87 4.68 -3.76
N LYS A 178 18.18 4.46 -3.60
CA LYS A 178 18.75 3.82 -2.41
C LYS A 178 18.39 4.57 -1.11
N LEU A 179 18.50 5.89 -1.13
CA LEU A 179 18.17 6.73 0.01
C LEU A 179 16.67 6.75 0.29
N PHE A 180 15.86 6.74 -0.78
CA PHE A 180 14.42 6.61 -0.68
C PHE A 180 14.00 5.25 -0.07
N CYS A 181 14.60 4.15 -0.52
CA CYS A 181 14.37 2.80 0.03
C CYS A 181 14.76 2.72 1.51
N ALA A 182 15.88 3.32 1.91
CA ALA A 182 16.28 3.38 3.32
C ALA A 182 15.31 4.23 4.17
N MET A 183 14.84 5.36 3.64
CA MET A 183 13.81 6.16 4.31
C MET A 183 12.49 5.40 4.45
N MET A 184 12.09 4.65 3.43
CA MET A 184 10.87 3.83 3.46
C MET A 184 11.02 2.64 4.42
N SER A 185 12.17 1.95 4.46
CA SER A 185 12.39 0.89 5.45
C SER A 185 12.33 1.43 6.88
N GLN A 186 12.87 2.63 7.13
CA GLN A 186 12.72 3.32 8.41
C GLN A 186 11.24 3.65 8.72
N LEU A 187 10.45 4.06 7.72
CA LEU A 187 9.02 4.31 7.90
C LEU A 187 8.29 3.02 8.33
N PHE A 188 8.63 1.88 7.74
CA PHE A 188 8.06 0.59 8.15
C PHE A 188 8.39 0.22 9.59
N GLN A 189 9.59 0.54 10.05
CA GLN A 189 10.02 0.23 11.41
C GLN A 189 9.41 1.20 12.44
N LYS A 190 9.30 2.49 12.12
CA LYS A 190 8.88 3.55 13.07
C LYS A 190 7.41 3.96 12.94
N LEU A 191 6.71 3.50 11.91
CA LEU A 191 5.34 3.88 11.51
C LEU A 191 5.14 5.37 11.19
N SER A 192 6.09 6.24 11.54
CA SER A 192 6.08 7.65 11.20
C SER A 192 7.49 8.22 11.15
N ILE A 193 7.68 9.25 10.33
CA ILE A 193 8.92 10.00 10.23
C ILE A 193 8.57 11.49 10.36
N LYS A 194 9.21 12.15 11.33
CA LYS A 194 9.09 13.59 11.55
C LYS A 194 10.10 14.35 10.69
N GLY A 195 9.79 15.59 10.36
CA GLY A 195 10.73 16.47 9.67
C GLY A 195 11.96 16.78 10.53
N SER A 196 12.98 17.37 9.91
CA SER A 196 14.14 17.95 10.58
C SER A 196 14.03 19.49 10.64
N GLY A 197 14.85 20.13 11.46
CA GLY A 197 14.92 21.60 11.55
C GLY A 197 13.58 22.25 11.89
N ARG A 198 13.13 23.19 11.05
CA ARG A 198 11.88 23.95 11.26
C ARG A 198 10.62 23.09 11.26
N HIS A 199 10.66 21.88 10.71
CA HIS A 199 9.52 20.96 10.64
C HIS A 199 9.61 19.79 11.63
N ARG A 200 10.43 19.89 12.70
CA ARG A 200 10.66 18.82 13.69
C ARG A 200 9.40 18.26 14.35
N ASN A 201 8.38 19.10 14.53
CA ASN A 201 7.13 18.70 15.17
C ASN A 201 6.08 18.17 14.18
N ARG A 202 6.34 18.25 12.87
CA ARG A 202 5.41 17.79 11.82
C ARG A 202 5.79 16.38 11.35
N LYS A 203 4.82 15.48 11.29
CA LYS A 203 4.98 14.16 10.68
C LYS A 203 4.92 14.33 9.16
N LEU A 204 6.02 14.01 8.47
CA LEU A 204 6.10 14.12 7.01
C LEU A 204 5.66 12.83 6.32
N LEU A 205 5.95 11.69 6.96
CA LEU A 205 5.49 10.38 6.53
C LEU A 205 4.81 9.71 7.71
N GLN A 206 3.68 9.07 7.46
CA GLN A 206 2.94 8.35 8.48
C GLN A 206 2.18 7.18 7.86
N MET A 207 2.30 6.00 8.46
CA MET A 207 1.35 4.92 8.20
C MET A 207 0.01 5.23 8.87
N ILE A 208 -1.06 5.08 8.09
CA ILE A 208 -2.44 5.35 8.50
C ILE A 208 -3.30 4.12 8.24
N GLN A 209 -4.46 4.07 8.88
CA GLN A 209 -5.39 2.94 8.76
C GLN A 209 -6.16 3.00 7.44
N ASN A 210 -6.45 1.82 6.88
CA ASN A 210 -7.38 1.67 5.76
C ASN A 210 -8.84 1.79 6.24
N PRO A 211 -9.80 2.10 5.35
CA PRO A 211 -9.62 2.45 3.94
C PRO A 211 -9.21 3.92 3.72
N VAL A 212 -8.62 4.20 2.55
CA VAL A 212 -8.19 5.58 2.17
C VAL A 212 -9.34 6.58 2.16
N THR A 213 -10.56 6.13 1.90
CA THR A 213 -11.78 6.95 1.84
C THR A 213 -12.06 7.72 3.13
N MET A 214 -11.65 7.21 4.30
CA MET A 214 -11.79 7.91 5.58
C MET A 214 -10.94 9.18 5.69
N HIS A 215 -9.89 9.29 4.86
CA HIS A 215 -8.91 10.38 4.91
C HIS A 215 -9.08 11.36 3.75
N LEU A 216 -10.08 11.15 2.88
CA LEU A 216 -10.38 12.02 1.77
C LEU A 216 -11.33 13.14 2.20
N PRO A 217 -11.21 14.36 1.64
CA PRO A 217 -12.15 15.44 1.92
C PRO A 217 -13.58 15.08 1.52
N ALA A 218 -14.55 15.50 2.33
CA ALA A 218 -15.97 15.31 2.04
C ALA A 218 -16.37 16.02 0.73
N GLY A 219 -17.23 15.39 -0.06
CA GLY A 219 -17.65 15.94 -1.36
C GLY A 219 -16.56 15.96 -2.43
N SER A 220 -15.42 15.30 -2.20
CA SER A 220 -14.36 15.18 -3.19
C SER A 220 -14.77 14.30 -4.37
N HIS A 221 -14.30 14.69 -5.56
CA HIS A 221 -14.53 13.93 -6.79
C HIS A 221 -13.33 13.03 -7.10
N LYS A 222 -13.58 11.73 -7.12
CA LYS A 222 -12.56 10.66 -7.16
C LYS A 222 -12.44 10.13 -8.58
N ILE A 223 -11.29 10.38 -9.20
CA ILE A 223 -11.03 10.08 -10.60
C ILE A 223 -9.93 9.03 -10.68
N GLY A 224 -10.24 7.87 -11.24
CA GLY A 224 -9.26 6.88 -11.63
C GLY A 224 -8.61 7.19 -12.96
N LEU A 225 -7.28 7.11 -13.02
CA LEU A 225 -6.54 7.21 -14.26
C LEU A 225 -6.10 5.81 -14.70
N SER A 226 -6.48 5.45 -15.93
CA SER A 226 -6.08 4.19 -16.54
C SER A 226 -5.89 4.35 -18.04
N SER A 227 -4.77 3.82 -18.54
CA SER A 227 -4.47 3.78 -19.97
C SER A 227 -5.45 2.93 -20.78
N THR A 228 -6.11 1.97 -20.14
CA THR A 228 -7.05 1.04 -20.78
C THR A 228 -8.51 1.43 -20.59
N SER A 229 -8.80 2.62 -20.03
CA SER A 229 -10.19 3.06 -19.91
C SER A 229 -10.80 3.32 -21.28
N SER A 230 -12.05 2.91 -21.48
CA SER A 230 -12.83 3.22 -22.69
C SER A 230 -13.16 4.70 -22.82
N LYS A 231 -13.14 5.45 -21.71
CA LYS A 231 -13.45 6.87 -21.66
C LYS A 231 -12.18 7.71 -21.82
N ALA A 232 -11.79 7.98 -23.06
CA ALA A 232 -10.72 8.90 -23.39
C ALA A 232 -11.20 10.36 -23.28
N VAL A 233 -10.48 11.18 -22.51
CA VAL A 233 -10.83 12.59 -22.31
C VAL A 233 -9.63 13.51 -22.51
N ASP A 234 -9.90 14.69 -23.06
CA ASP A 234 -8.99 15.83 -22.98
C ASP A 234 -8.97 16.34 -21.53
N LEU A 235 -7.83 16.14 -20.86
CA LEU A 235 -7.65 16.50 -19.45
C LEU A 235 -7.85 18.00 -19.20
N GLY A 236 -7.46 18.87 -20.15
CA GLY A 236 -7.61 20.32 -19.99
C GLY A 236 -9.09 20.73 -19.93
N LYS A 237 -9.89 20.17 -20.85
CA LYS A 237 -11.35 20.41 -20.87
C LYS A 237 -12.04 19.76 -19.68
N TYR A 238 -11.68 18.52 -19.38
CA TYR A 238 -12.26 17.74 -18.29
C TYR A 238 -12.06 18.45 -16.94
N PHE A 239 -10.86 18.96 -16.66
CA PHE A 239 -10.62 19.71 -15.42
C PHE A 239 -11.26 21.10 -15.43
N GLY A 240 -11.42 21.72 -16.60
CA GLY A 240 -12.14 22.99 -16.75
C GLY A 240 -13.63 22.91 -16.37
N THR A 241 -14.27 21.76 -16.59
CA THR A 241 -15.66 21.50 -16.20
C THR A 241 -15.80 20.97 -14.78
N THR A 242 -14.90 20.10 -14.35
CA THR A 242 -15.08 19.32 -13.11
C THR A 242 -14.42 19.96 -11.88
N GLY A 243 -13.42 20.84 -12.06
CA GLY A 243 -12.49 21.26 -11.01
C GLY A 243 -12.74 22.59 -10.29
N LYS A 244 -13.91 23.23 -10.48
CA LYS A 244 -14.11 24.61 -9.95
C LYS A 244 -14.55 24.68 -8.49
N ASP A 245 -15.33 23.71 -8.01
CA ASP A 245 -16.00 23.81 -6.69
C ASP A 245 -15.68 22.66 -5.74
N ARG A 246 -14.92 21.64 -6.19
CA ARG A 246 -14.68 20.41 -5.42
C ARG A 246 -13.21 20.01 -5.44
N THR A 247 -12.73 19.47 -4.32
CA THR A 247 -11.41 18.86 -4.27
C THR A 247 -11.37 17.64 -5.19
N LEU A 248 -10.36 17.58 -6.05
CA LEU A 248 -10.13 16.44 -6.95
C LEU A 248 -9.21 15.42 -6.28
N VAL A 249 -9.60 14.14 -6.33
CA VAL A 249 -8.79 13.02 -5.86
C VAL A 249 -8.39 12.18 -7.06
N PHE A 250 -7.11 12.12 -7.37
CA PHE A 250 -6.58 11.31 -8.47
C PHE A 250 -6.07 9.96 -7.95
N MET A 251 -6.64 8.88 -8.47
CA MET A 251 -6.23 7.51 -8.19
C MET A 251 -5.34 7.02 -9.35
N ILE A 252 -4.08 6.69 -9.04
CA ILE A 252 -3.06 6.38 -10.05
C ILE A 252 -2.32 5.09 -9.67
N GLY A 253 -2.09 4.21 -10.62
CA GLY A 253 -1.36 2.96 -10.39
C GLY A 253 0.14 3.24 -10.35
N ALA A 254 0.80 2.94 -9.23
CA ALA A 254 2.25 3.03 -9.06
C ALA A 254 2.89 1.63 -9.16
N MET A 255 2.46 0.85 -10.15
CA MET A 255 2.84 -0.54 -10.40
C MET A 255 3.46 -0.70 -11.79
N ALA A 256 4.28 -1.73 -11.96
CA ALA A 256 4.88 -2.05 -13.27
C ALA A 256 3.85 -2.61 -14.25
N HIS A 257 2.92 -3.42 -13.74
CA HIS A 257 1.82 -4.02 -14.45
C HIS A 257 0.69 -4.29 -13.46
N GLY A 258 -0.53 -4.31 -13.98
CA GLY A 258 -1.74 -4.48 -13.19
C GLY A 258 -2.80 -3.44 -13.53
N LYS A 259 -3.94 -3.55 -12.87
CA LYS A 259 -5.07 -2.66 -13.06
C LYS A 259 -5.51 -2.15 -11.70
N ILE A 260 -5.89 -0.88 -11.65
CA ILE A 260 -6.57 -0.34 -10.48
C ILE A 260 -8.04 -0.70 -10.63
N ASP A 261 -8.58 -1.41 -9.64
CA ASP A 261 -9.99 -1.73 -9.55
C ASP A 261 -10.43 -1.37 -8.13
N ASN A 262 -11.16 -0.26 -8.00
CA ASN A 262 -11.61 0.25 -6.71
C ASN A 262 -13.06 0.75 -6.87
N ASP A 263 -13.96 0.25 -6.03
CA ASP A 263 -15.40 0.52 -6.11
C ASP A 263 -15.80 1.94 -5.70
N TYR A 264 -14.88 2.71 -5.10
CA TYR A 264 -15.15 4.04 -4.57
C TYR A 264 -14.70 5.17 -5.51
N MET A 265 -14.37 4.86 -6.77
CA MET A 265 -14.07 5.87 -7.79
C MET A 265 -15.37 6.39 -8.41
N ASP A 266 -15.47 7.70 -8.62
CA ASP A 266 -16.64 8.32 -9.25
C ASP A 266 -16.53 8.29 -10.79
N ASP A 267 -15.30 8.32 -11.32
CA ASP A 267 -15.03 8.26 -12.76
C ASP A 267 -13.72 7.54 -13.05
N PHE A 268 -13.59 6.98 -14.26
CA PHE A 268 -12.39 6.25 -14.69
C PHE A 268 -12.02 6.66 -16.11
N VAL A 269 -10.94 7.43 -16.26
CA VAL A 269 -10.62 8.11 -17.51
C VAL A 269 -9.23 7.72 -18.02
N ALA A 270 -9.12 7.64 -19.34
CA ALA A 270 -7.84 7.58 -20.05
C ALA A 270 -7.47 9.01 -20.47
N GLY A 271 -6.37 9.51 -19.91
CA GLY A 271 -5.84 10.81 -20.29
C GLY A 271 -5.10 10.70 -21.62
N THR A 272 -5.65 11.29 -22.67
CA THR A 272 -4.89 11.59 -23.89
C THR A 272 -4.16 12.91 -23.68
N LEU A 273 -2.82 12.87 -23.68
CA LEU A 273 -2.03 14.09 -23.86
C LEU A 273 -2.28 14.54 -25.30
N CYS A 274 -3.06 15.58 -25.49
CA CYS A 274 -3.06 16.26 -26.78
C CYS A 274 -1.63 16.77 -27.01
N PRO A 275 -0.95 16.36 -28.10
CA PRO A 275 0.19 17.13 -28.56
C PRO A 275 -0.39 18.48 -29.01
N ASN A 276 0.25 19.57 -28.59
CA ASN A 276 -0.03 20.98 -28.91
C ASN A 276 -0.71 21.77 -27.78
N ALA A 277 0.13 22.39 -26.96
CA ALA A 277 -0.02 23.78 -26.53
C ALA A 277 1.38 24.41 -26.48
#